data_AF-A0A965P2D4-F1
#
_entry.id   AF-A0A965P2D4-F1
#
_cell.length_a   1.000
_cell.length_b   1.000
_cell.length_c   1.000
_cell.angle_alpha   90.00
_cell.angle_beta   90.00
_cell.angle_gamma   90.00
#
_symmetry.space_group_name_H-M   'P 1'
#
loop_
_entity.id
_entity.type
_entity.pdbx_description
1 polymer ?
#
loop_
_entity_poly.entity_id
_entity_poly.type
_entity_poly.pdbx_seq_one_letter_code
_entity_poly.pdbx_strand_id
1 'polypeptide(L)' 'MKVKSYTVLERAVEEGIKLGLNRAHKHTDNPSIQQLEEDVLAAVMNAVCEVFSFDDENDHVT' A
#
# COMPACT_ATOMS: atom_id res chain seq x y z
N MET A 1 18.45 8.70 15.79
CA MET A 1 17.02 9.07 15.84
C MET A 1 16.23 7.85 15.38
N LYS A 2 15.32 7.31 16.20
CA LYS A 2 14.51 6.14 15.81
C LYS A 2 13.23 6.67 15.16
N VAL A 3 13.07 6.45 13.86
CA VAL A 3 11.82 6.80 13.17
C VAL A 3 10.69 6.00 13.81
N LYS A 4 9.53 6.65 14.03
CA LYS A 4 8.34 5.94 14.49
C LYS A 4 7.81 5.12 13.31
N SER A 5 8.17 3.84 13.24
CA SER A 5 7.76 2.94 12.15
C SER A 5 6.25 2.95 11.94
N TYR A 6 5.47 3.09 13.01
CA TYR A 6 4.01 3.25 12.92
C TYR A 6 3.60 4.49 12.11
N THR A 7 4.23 5.65 12.33
CA THR A 7 3.90 6.90 11.60
C THR A 7 4.26 6.79 10.12
N VAL A 8 5.31 6.04 9.78
CA VAL A 8 5.68 5.79 8.38
C VAL A 8 4.65 4.86 7.73
N LEU A 9 4.26 3.79 8.43
CA LEU A 9 3.23 2.86 7.97
C LEU A 9 1.88 3.56 7.78
N GLU A 10 1.45 4.35 8.76
CA GLU A 10 0.20 5.11 8.73
C GLU A 10 0.13 6.01 7.48
N ARG A 11 1.21 6.74 7.18
CA ARG A 11 1.30 7.58 5.97
C ARG A 11 1.22 6.77 4.69
N ALA A 12 1.97 5.67 4.59
CA ALA A 12 1.92 4.79 3.42
C ALA A 12 0.51 4.20 3.19
N VAL A 13 -0.18 3.80 4.27
CA VAL A 13 -1.56 3.31 4.19
C VAL A 13 -2.52 4.42 3.74
N GLU A 14 -2.43 5.62 4.32
CA GLU A 14 -3.27 6.76 3.92
C GLU A 14 -3.07 7.16 2.44
N GLU A 15 -1.83 7.16 1.97
CA GLU A 15 -1.48 7.45 0.57
C GLU A 15 -2.01 6.34 -0.36
N GLY A 16 -1.81 5.09 0.03
CA GLY A 16 -2.34 3.92 -0.69
C GLY A 16 -3.86 3.94 -0.84
N ILE A 17 -4.60 4.28 0.22
CA ILE A 17 -6.08 4.38 0.16
C ILE A 17 -6.51 5.45 -0.86
N LYS A 18 -5.90 6.65 -0.80
CA LYS A 18 -6.23 7.74 -1.74
C LYS A 18 -5.95 7.35 -3.19
N LEU A 19 -4.80 6.72 -3.43
CA LEU A 19 -4.41 6.25 -4.74
C LEU A 19 -5.34 5.16 -5.26
N GLY A 20 -5.70 4.19 -4.42
CA GLY A 20 -6.60 3.10 -4.77
C GLY A 20 -8.01 3.58 -5.12
N LEU A 21 -8.57 4.49 -4.31
CA LEU A 21 -9.85 5.11 -4.62
C LEU A 21 -9.82 5.87 -5.95
N ASN A 22 -8.77 6.63 -6.22
CA ASN A 22 -8.60 7.33 -7.49
C ASN A 22 -8.48 6.36 -8.69
N ARG A 23 -7.82 5.21 -8.50
CA ARG A 23 -7.69 4.17 -9.52
C ARG A 23 -9.03 3.50 -9.81
N ALA A 24 -9.78 3.12 -8.78
CA ALA A 24 -11.10 2.52 -8.93
C ALA A 24 -12.06 3.43 -9.70
N HIS A 25 -11.98 4.74 -9.49
CA HIS A 25 -12.83 5.73 -10.18
C HIS A 25 -12.27 6.21 -11.53
N LYS A 26 -11.07 5.74 -11.95
CA LYS A 26 -10.39 6.26 -13.14
C LYS A 26 -11.16 6.00 -14.45
N HIS A 27 -11.89 4.89 -14.50
CA HIS A 27 -12.58 4.43 -15.70
C HIS A 27 -14.10 4.27 -15.51
N THR A 28 -14.60 4.45 -14.29
CA THR A 28 -16.00 4.34 -13.93
C THR A 28 -16.32 5.23 -12.74
N ASP A 29 -17.43 5.96 -12.78
CA ASP A 29 -17.88 6.77 -11.64
C ASP A 29 -18.53 5.92 -10.54
N ASN A 30 -18.85 4.65 -10.84
CA ASN A 30 -19.45 3.70 -9.89
C ASN A 30 -18.71 2.36 -9.94
N PRO A 31 -17.50 2.28 -9.36
CA PRO A 31 -16.77 1.01 -9.24
C PRO A 31 -17.57 0.01 -8.41
N SER A 32 -17.45 -1.28 -8.74
CA SER A 32 -17.98 -2.34 -7.88
C SER A 32 -17.18 -2.38 -6.57
N ILE A 33 -17.80 -2.90 -5.51
CA ILE A 33 -17.12 -3.10 -4.22
C ILE A 33 -15.83 -3.91 -4.40
N GLN A 34 -15.91 -4.95 -5.22
CA GLN A 34 -14.77 -5.82 -5.52
C GLN A 34 -13.62 -5.06 -6.20
N GLN A 35 -13.92 -4.21 -7.20
CA GLN A 35 -12.90 -3.36 -7.84
C GLN A 35 -12.27 -2.39 -6.83
N LEU A 36 -13.09 -1.81 -5.96
CA LEU A 36 -12.64 -0.87 -4.94
C LEU A 36 -11.67 -1.55 -3.95
N GLU A 37 -12.02 -2.75 -3.48
CA GLU A 37 -11.19 -3.56 -2.60
C GLU A 37 -9.87 -3.94 -3.26
N GLU A 38 -9.90 -4.43 -4.49
CA GLU A 38 -8.71 -4.84 -5.24
C GLU A 38 -7.76 -3.66 -5.49
N ASP A 39 -8.28 -2.52 -5.95
CA ASP A 39 -7.46 -1.34 -6.25
C ASP A 39 -6.88 -0.68 -4.99
N VAL A 40 -7.66 -0.60 -3.92
CA VAL A 40 -7.20 -0.06 -2.62
C VAL A 40 -6.16 -0.98 -2.01
N LEU A 41 -6.41 -2.28 -1.97
CA LEU A 41 -5.45 -3.24 -1.43
C LEU A 41 -4.13 -3.18 -2.21
N ALA A 42 -4.18 -3.22 -3.55
CA ALA A 42 -2.99 -3.14 -4.38
C ALA A 42 -2.22 -1.83 -4.17
N ALA A 43 -2.92 -0.69 -4.07
CA ALA A 43 -2.28 0.60 -3.85
C ALA A 43 -1.63 0.72 -2.46
N VAL A 44 -2.30 0.24 -1.40
CA VAL A 44 -1.74 0.19 -0.04
C VAL A 44 -0.51 -0.70 0.01
N MET A 45 -0.57 -1.92 -0.53
CA MET A 45 0.58 -2.83 -0.52
C MET A 45 1.79 -2.23 -1.25
N ASN A 46 1.58 -1.60 -2.41
CA ASN A 46 2.66 -0.92 -3.13
C ASN A 46 3.27 0.23 -2.30
N ALA A 47 2.43 1.12 -1.75
CA ALA A 47 2.90 2.25 -0.94
C ALA A 47 3.66 1.78 0.31
N VAL A 48 3.23 0.67 0.93
CA VAL A 48 3.94 0.07 2.07
C VAL A 48 5.27 -0.52 1.64
N CYS A 49 5.36 -1.21 0.50
CA CYS A 49 6.61 -1.74 -0.04
C CYS A 49 7.60 -0.65 -0.48
N GLU A 50 7.15 0.56 -0.78
CA GLU A 50 8.03 1.71 -1.06
C GLU A 50 8.80 2.18 0.18
N VAL A 51 8.23 1.98 1.37
CA VAL A 51 8.82 2.46 2.65
C VAL A 51 9.36 1.33 3.53
N PHE A 52 8.85 0.11 3.37
CA PHE A 52 9.29 -1.09 4.08
C PHE A 52 9.77 -2.16 3.10
N SER A 53 11.00 -2.61 3.28
CA SER A 53 11.50 -3.83 2.64
C SER A 53 11.14 -5.02 3.52
N PHE A 54 10.43 -5.98 2.94
CA PHE A 54 10.05 -7.24 3.60
C PHE A 54 10.89 -8.44 3.14
N ASP A 55 11.84 -8.22 2.23
CA ASP A 55 12.87 -9.20 1.93
C ASP A 55 13.73 -9.38 3.19
N ASP A 56 13.61 -10.54 3.82
CA ASP A 56 14.53 -10.96 4.87
C ASP A 56 15.92 -11.14 4.23
N GLU A 57 16.79 -10.12 4.32
CA GLU A 57 18.22 -10.22 3.98
C GLU A 57 18.99 -11.13 4.98
N ASN A 58 18.43 -12.27 5.39
CA ASN A 58 19.08 -13.22 6.29
C ASN A 58 18.96 -14.69 5.85
N ASP A 59 18.59 -14.99 4.61
CA ASP A 59 18.78 -16.34 4.06
C ASP A 59 20.25 -16.54 3.62
N HIS A 60 21.17 -16.35 4.57
CA HIS A 60 22.48 -16.98 4.50
C HIS A 60 22.26 -18.47 4.71
N VAL A 61 21.96 -19.18 3.62
CA VAL A 61 22.14 -20.62 3.53
C VAL A 61 23.64 -20.91 3.70
N THR A 62 24.06 -21.20 4.93
CA THR A 62 25.34 -21.84 5.25
C THR A 62 25.22 -23.35 5.28
#